data_AF-A0A066XBN2-F1
#
_entry.id   AF-A0A066XBN2-F1
#
_cell.length_a   1.000
_cell.length_b   1.000
_cell.length_c   1.000
_cell.angle_alpha   90.00
_cell.angle_beta   90.00
_cell.angle_gamma   90.00
#
_symmetry.space_group_name_H-M   'P 1'
#
loop_
_entity.id
_entity.type
_entity.pdbx_description
1 polymer ?
#
loop_
_entity_poly.entity_id
_entity_poly.type
_entity_poly.pdbx_seq_one_letter_code
_entity_poly.pdbx_strand_id
1 'polypeptide(L)'
;MAALPAFGNYHLVHLDGALDVALDQSLGRHLKPTPAHLSRVVYVPEHRNATTHLPLYDITECYARAVKTEFIGTNKYKLSLAMMKRPNGDGTDAEVRYLVDFESGFSKTDVTVERRVPGHNGETVNMYLPREGDGNFRLASLNPSQAIELVVTTSFPVPGTTMHVGAIPVRHPWFTISHTLQDGAVTVPSNLEWQARPTELGTLRYTLVDTAEAAEDGEPFIHAIYHHMGIAFDLPSDYSEGVLLLSENLNGEAETLAVTTLLGLLRQVRSINQPPPRPKTKSFVKRVLGKI
;
A
#
# COMPACT_ATOMS: atom_id res chain seq x y z
N MET A 1 -51.56 11.00 27.81
CA MET A 1 -50.16 11.31 27.46
C MET A 1 -49.31 10.15 27.90
N ALA A 2 -48.85 9.33 26.95
CA ALA A 2 -47.94 8.22 27.25
C ALA A 2 -46.51 8.75 27.28
N ALA A 3 -45.83 8.62 28.42
CA ALA A 3 -44.42 8.92 28.53
C ALA A 3 -43.61 7.80 27.86
N LEU A 4 -42.74 8.18 26.93
CA LEU A 4 -41.77 7.29 26.29
C LEU A 4 -40.78 6.77 27.34
N PRO A 5 -40.36 5.50 27.29
CA PRO A 5 -39.30 5.00 28.15
C PRO A 5 -37.96 5.62 27.71
N ALA A 6 -37.21 6.11 28.70
CA ALA A 6 -35.83 6.53 28.52
C ALA A 6 -34.99 5.30 28.15
N PHE A 7 -34.54 5.23 26.89
CA PHE A 7 -33.47 4.31 26.52
C PHE A 7 -32.17 4.83 27.11
N GLY A 8 -31.74 4.14 28.17
CA GLY A 8 -30.47 4.32 28.83
C GLY A 8 -29.31 3.61 28.14
N ASN A 9 -28.14 3.91 28.72
CA ASN A 9 -26.84 3.26 28.54
C ASN A 9 -26.05 3.63 27.28
N TYR A 10 -25.54 4.87 27.28
CA TYR A 10 -24.18 5.09 26.79
C TYR A 10 -23.25 4.39 27.78
N HIS A 11 -22.89 3.13 27.52
CA HIS A 11 -21.70 2.58 28.13
C HIS A 11 -20.54 3.50 27.72
N LEU A 12 -19.88 4.10 28.71
CA LEU A 12 -18.50 4.52 28.59
C LEU A 12 -17.74 3.31 28.07
N VAL A 13 -17.53 3.25 26.76
CA VAL A 13 -16.55 2.34 26.18
C VAL A 13 -15.23 2.82 26.77
N HIS A 14 -14.72 2.08 27.75
CA HIS A 14 -13.35 2.26 28.19
C HIS A 14 -12.49 2.14 26.94
N LEU A 15 -11.83 3.23 26.55
CA LEU A 15 -10.96 3.31 25.37
C LEU A 15 -9.95 2.15 25.33
N ASP A 16 -9.55 1.67 26.51
CA ASP A 16 -8.67 0.49 26.66
C ASP A 16 -9.26 -0.78 26.03
N GLY A 17 -10.58 -1.02 26.11
CA GLY A 17 -11.23 -2.18 25.50
C GLY A 17 -11.40 -2.08 23.97
N ALA A 18 -11.45 -0.86 23.43
CA ALA A 18 -11.52 -0.63 21.97
C ALA A 18 -10.16 -0.79 21.27
N LEU A 19 -9.07 -0.80 22.05
CA LEU A 19 -7.70 -1.01 21.60
C LEU A 19 -7.22 -2.45 21.83
N ASP A 20 -8.08 -3.31 22.38
CA ASP A 20 -7.74 -4.67 22.77
C ASP A 20 -7.71 -5.62 21.55
N VAL A 21 -6.69 -6.48 21.51
CA VAL A 21 -6.54 -7.56 20.52
C VAL A 21 -7.73 -8.53 20.58
N ALA A 22 -8.35 -8.69 21.76
CA ALA A 22 -9.55 -9.52 21.91
C ALA A 22 -10.73 -9.04 21.06
N LEU A 23 -10.88 -7.72 20.86
CA LEU A 23 -11.92 -7.17 19.98
C LEU A 23 -11.63 -7.53 18.52
N ASP A 24 -10.38 -7.37 18.07
CA ASP A 24 -9.97 -7.73 16.71
C ASP A 24 -10.18 -9.23 16.43
N GLN A 25 -9.85 -10.11 17.39
CA GLN A 25 -10.10 -11.55 17.29
C GLN A 25 -11.60 -11.88 17.22
N SER A 26 -12.44 -11.18 17.99
CA SER A 26 -13.90 -11.36 17.94
C SER A 26 -14.51 -10.98 16.58
N LEU A 27 -13.83 -10.12 15.82
CA LEU A 27 -14.18 -9.73 14.45
C LEU A 27 -13.61 -10.67 13.39
N GLY A 28 -13.00 -11.79 13.80
CA GLY A 28 -12.38 -12.78 12.90
C GLY A 28 -11.01 -12.37 12.37
N ARG A 29 -10.36 -11.35 12.96
CA ARG A 29 -9.01 -10.95 12.55
C ARG A 29 -7.97 -11.85 13.19
N HIS A 30 -6.97 -12.22 12.40
CA HIS A 30 -5.84 -13.04 12.79
C HIS A 30 -4.57 -12.20 12.78
N LEU A 31 -4.55 -11.16 13.61
CA LEU A 31 -3.43 -10.24 13.68
C LEU A 31 -2.23 -10.93 14.35
N LYS A 32 -1.04 -10.75 13.79
CA LYS A 32 0.24 -11.24 14.31
C LYS A 32 1.16 -10.04 14.62
N PRO A 33 2.13 -10.18 15.55
CA PRO A 33 3.19 -9.19 15.72
C PRO A 33 3.99 -9.03 14.42
N THR A 34 4.80 -7.98 14.35
CA THR A 34 5.76 -7.81 13.24
C THR A 34 6.70 -9.02 13.19
N PRO A 35 6.80 -9.74 12.05
CA PRO A 35 7.77 -10.83 11.91
C PRO A 35 9.19 -10.32 12.17
N ALA A 36 9.97 -11.07 12.95
CA ALA A 36 11.26 -10.60 13.48
C ALA A 36 12.28 -10.25 12.40
N HIS A 37 12.24 -10.93 11.24
CA HIS A 37 13.13 -10.68 10.11
C HIS A 37 12.78 -9.42 9.32
N LEU A 38 11.59 -8.82 9.54
CA LEU A 38 11.21 -7.53 8.96
C LEU A 38 11.75 -6.38 9.84
N SER A 39 13.06 -6.22 9.83
CA SER A 39 13.76 -5.30 10.74
C SER A 39 13.95 -3.90 10.17
N ARG A 40 13.81 -3.69 8.85
CA ARG A 40 14.00 -2.37 8.20
C ARG A 40 12.67 -1.72 7.87
N VAL A 41 12.56 -0.40 8.09
CA VAL A 41 11.32 0.33 7.87
C VAL A 41 11.54 1.60 7.07
N VAL A 42 10.84 1.68 5.94
CA VAL A 42 10.84 2.84 5.04
C VAL A 42 9.51 3.59 5.16
N TYR A 43 9.58 4.88 5.42
CA TYR A 43 8.44 5.78 5.39
C TYR A 43 8.15 6.20 3.95
N VAL A 44 6.90 6.05 3.54
CA VAL A 44 6.36 6.51 2.26
C VAL A 44 5.49 7.74 2.54
N PRO A 45 5.96 8.96 2.20
CA PRO A 45 5.19 10.18 2.42
C PRO A 45 3.87 10.20 1.67
N GLU A 46 2.97 11.10 2.09
CA GLU A 46 1.73 11.37 1.36
C GLU A 46 2.08 11.74 -0.08
N HIS A 47 1.57 10.95 -1.01
CA HIS A 47 1.73 11.21 -2.43
C HIS A 47 0.44 10.91 -3.19
N ARG A 48 0.24 11.68 -4.26
CA ARG A 48 -0.90 11.60 -5.17
C ARG A 48 -0.43 11.31 -6.58
N ASN A 49 -1.36 11.12 -7.51
CA ASN A 49 -1.01 10.87 -8.92
C ASN A 49 -0.30 12.05 -9.61
N ALA A 50 -0.34 13.25 -9.04
CA ALA A 50 0.36 14.44 -9.53
C ALA A 50 1.77 14.62 -8.94
N THR A 51 2.22 13.71 -8.08
CA THR A 51 3.56 13.80 -7.44
C THR A 51 4.63 13.55 -8.49
N THR A 52 5.63 14.44 -8.55
CA THR A 52 6.75 14.34 -9.50
C THR A 52 8.03 13.83 -8.85
N HIS A 53 8.23 14.14 -7.56
CA HIS A 53 9.39 13.72 -6.79
C HIS A 53 8.93 13.24 -5.42
N LEU A 54 9.42 12.08 -4.97
CA LEU A 54 9.03 11.47 -3.70
C LEU A 54 10.24 10.85 -3.00
N PRO A 55 10.86 11.55 -2.04
CA PRO A 55 11.87 10.94 -1.19
C PRO A 55 11.23 9.93 -0.22
N LEU A 56 11.82 8.75 -0.09
CA LEU A 56 11.45 7.76 0.94
C LEU A 56 12.53 7.71 2.01
N TYR A 57 12.12 7.57 3.26
CA TYR A 57 13.02 7.77 4.41
C TYR A 57 13.20 6.49 5.20
N ASP A 58 14.41 6.21 5.66
CA ASP A 58 14.62 5.18 6.68
C ASP A 58 14.15 5.71 8.04
N ILE A 59 13.17 5.03 8.62
CA ILE A 59 12.58 5.39 9.92
C ILE A 59 12.63 4.21 10.90
N THR A 60 13.53 3.26 10.69
CA THR A 60 13.60 1.99 11.45
C THR A 60 13.58 2.22 12.96
N GLU A 61 14.43 3.11 13.48
CA GLU A 61 14.49 3.42 14.91
C GLU A 61 13.23 4.12 15.43
N CYS A 62 12.70 5.07 14.65
CA CYS A 62 11.49 5.81 15.01
C CYS A 62 10.28 4.89 15.09
N TYR A 63 10.14 3.99 14.11
CA TYR A 63 9.09 2.98 14.06
C TYR A 63 9.18 2.03 15.25
N ALA A 64 10.37 1.47 15.53
CA ALA A 64 10.58 0.56 16.64
C ALA A 64 10.21 1.20 18.00
N ARG A 65 10.54 2.48 18.19
CA ARG A 65 10.19 3.24 19.41
C ARG A 65 8.69 3.50 19.53
N ALA A 66 8.02 3.82 18.42
CA ALA A 66 6.60 4.16 18.39
C ALA A 66 5.71 2.93 18.54
N VAL A 67 5.95 1.89 17.74
CA VAL A 67 5.07 0.71 17.62
C VAL A 67 5.43 -0.40 18.60
N LYS A 68 6.69 -0.51 19.04
CA LYS A 68 7.15 -1.53 19.99
C LYS A 68 6.74 -2.95 19.53
N THR A 69 6.05 -3.70 20.38
CA THR A 69 5.63 -5.09 20.14
C THR A 69 4.14 -5.22 19.79
N GLU A 70 3.50 -4.14 19.35
CA GLU A 70 2.07 -4.17 19.00
C GLU A 70 1.79 -5.04 17.77
N PHE A 71 0.64 -5.70 17.77
CA PHE A 71 0.17 -6.51 16.65
C PHE A 71 -0.18 -5.61 15.46
N ILE A 72 0.37 -5.92 14.27
CA ILE A 72 0.13 -5.13 13.06
C ILE A 72 -1.36 -5.11 12.75
N GLY A 73 -1.91 -3.91 12.53
CA GLY A 73 -3.31 -3.71 12.15
C GLY A 73 -4.28 -3.42 13.31
N THR A 74 -3.85 -3.64 14.56
CA THR A 74 -4.68 -3.27 15.73
C THR A 74 -4.94 -1.77 15.78
N ASN A 75 -5.99 -1.34 16.48
CA ASN A 75 -6.24 0.09 16.69
C ASN A 75 -5.08 0.78 17.42
N LYS A 76 -4.44 0.08 18.37
CA LYS A 76 -3.27 0.59 19.09
C LYS A 76 -2.05 0.76 18.19
N TYR A 77 -1.80 -0.22 17.30
CA TYR A 77 -0.79 -0.12 16.26
C TYR A 77 -1.03 1.09 15.35
N LYS A 78 -2.25 1.22 14.81
CA LYS A 78 -2.62 2.33 13.91
C LYS A 78 -2.48 3.70 14.58
N LEU A 79 -2.92 3.81 15.83
CA LEU A 79 -2.80 5.04 16.61
C LEU A 79 -1.33 5.38 16.87
N SER A 80 -0.52 4.41 17.28
CA SER A 80 0.91 4.61 17.54
C SER A 80 1.64 5.05 16.27
N LEU A 81 1.29 4.46 15.12
CA LEU A 81 1.84 4.84 13.83
C LEU A 81 1.41 6.25 13.42
N ALA A 82 0.14 6.62 13.59
CA ALA A 82 -0.38 7.94 13.27
C ALA A 82 0.23 9.07 14.12
N MET A 83 0.61 8.74 15.37
CA MET A 83 1.23 9.66 16.34
C MET A 83 2.76 9.70 16.23
N MET A 84 3.36 8.81 15.42
CA MET A 84 4.80 8.82 15.18
C MET A 84 5.21 10.13 14.50
N LYS A 85 6.36 10.69 14.91
CA LYS A 85 6.94 11.86 14.25
C LYS A 85 7.28 11.49 12.80
N ARG A 86 6.72 12.24 11.84
CA ARG A 86 7.04 12.11 10.42
C ARG A 86 8.39 12.80 10.12
N PRO A 87 9.18 12.29 9.17
CA PRO A 87 10.31 13.02 8.62
C PRO A 87 9.87 14.38 8.07
N ASN A 88 10.57 15.43 8.44
CA ASN A 88 10.28 16.81 8.05
C ASN A 88 10.80 17.14 6.64
N GLY A 89 11.63 16.27 6.07
CA GLY A 89 12.19 16.41 4.71
C GLY A 89 13.35 17.39 4.57
N ASP A 90 13.84 17.93 5.68
CA ASP A 90 15.05 18.76 5.72
C ASP A 90 16.36 17.94 5.82
N GLY A 91 16.23 16.60 5.91
CA GLY A 91 17.35 15.67 6.02
C GLY A 91 17.98 15.60 7.41
N THR A 92 17.41 16.27 8.42
CA THR A 92 17.97 16.31 9.78
C THR A 92 17.40 15.21 10.68
N ASP A 93 16.22 14.70 10.37
CA ASP A 93 15.47 13.79 11.24
C ASP A 93 15.29 12.37 10.70
N ALA A 94 15.55 12.13 9.41
CA ALA A 94 15.64 10.81 8.82
C ALA A 94 16.51 10.83 7.55
N GLU A 95 17.22 9.72 7.29
CA GLU A 95 18.00 9.54 6.07
C GLU A 95 17.08 9.27 4.88
N VAL A 96 17.27 9.98 3.77
CA VAL A 96 16.62 9.66 2.50
C VAL A 96 17.23 8.39 1.93
N ARG A 97 16.45 7.31 1.94
CA ARG A 97 16.87 5.98 1.50
C ARG A 97 16.59 5.72 0.03
N TYR A 98 15.53 6.31 -0.50
CA TYR A 98 15.19 6.23 -1.92
C TYR A 98 14.80 7.60 -2.46
N LEU A 99 15.19 7.85 -3.71
CA LEU A 99 14.67 8.94 -4.52
C LEU A 99 13.77 8.35 -5.60
N VAL A 100 12.58 8.92 -5.72
CA VAL A 100 11.59 8.47 -6.71
C VAL A 100 11.20 9.65 -7.57
N ASP A 101 11.39 9.50 -8.88
CA ASP A 101 11.03 10.50 -9.87
C ASP A 101 9.92 9.94 -10.77
N PHE A 102 8.89 10.76 -11.00
CA PHE A 102 7.75 10.45 -11.85
C PHE A 102 7.73 11.37 -13.06
N GLU A 103 7.94 10.79 -14.24
CA GLU A 103 7.91 11.50 -15.51
C GLU A 103 6.62 11.14 -16.25
N SER A 104 5.73 12.13 -16.39
CA SER A 104 4.45 11.94 -17.06
C SER A 104 4.60 12.07 -18.58
N GLY A 105 4.58 10.93 -19.28
CA GLY A 105 4.49 10.86 -20.74
C GLY A 105 3.05 10.89 -21.27
N PHE A 106 2.92 10.84 -22.60
CA PHE A 106 1.60 10.88 -23.26
C PHE A 106 0.74 9.64 -22.97
N SER A 107 1.33 8.44 -23.05
CA SER A 107 0.64 7.14 -22.91
C SER A 107 0.94 6.40 -21.61
N LYS A 108 2.08 6.69 -20.99
CA LYS A 108 2.57 6.05 -19.77
C LYS A 108 3.20 7.07 -18.83
N THR A 109 3.35 6.71 -17.57
CA THR A 109 4.24 7.40 -16.65
C THR A 109 5.46 6.52 -16.43
N ASP A 110 6.63 7.10 -16.70
CA ASP A 110 7.92 6.50 -16.40
C ASP A 110 8.26 6.87 -14.94
N VAL A 111 8.64 5.89 -14.14
CA VAL A 111 9.00 6.07 -12.74
C VAL A 111 10.38 5.49 -12.51
N THR A 112 11.28 6.30 -11.96
CA THR A 112 12.64 5.89 -11.62
C THR A 112 12.74 5.81 -10.12
N VAL A 113 13.14 4.66 -9.58
CA VAL A 113 13.40 4.45 -8.15
C VAL A 113 14.89 4.20 -7.99
N GLU A 114 15.58 5.13 -7.35
CA GLU A 114 17.01 5.05 -7.05
C GLU A 114 17.23 4.83 -5.56
N ARG A 115 17.95 3.76 -5.21
CA ARG A 115 18.42 3.53 -3.85
C ARG A 115 19.62 4.41 -3.55
N ARG A 116 19.55 5.13 -2.44
CA ARG A 116 20.65 5.94 -1.91
C ARG A 116 21.57 5.07 -1.07
N VAL A 117 22.85 5.02 -1.45
CA VAL A 117 23.90 4.37 -0.68
C VAL A 117 25.04 5.37 -0.43
N PRO A 118 25.59 5.46 0.78
CA PRO A 118 26.74 6.31 1.02
C PRO A 118 27.92 5.94 0.11
N GLY A 119 28.46 6.92 -0.62
CA GLY A 119 29.70 6.80 -1.38
C GLY A 119 29.60 6.21 -2.79
N HIS A 120 28.42 5.79 -3.28
CA HIS A 120 28.21 5.36 -4.67
C HIS A 120 26.71 5.39 -5.04
N ASN A 121 26.41 5.27 -6.34
CA ASN A 121 25.04 5.12 -6.81
C ASN A 121 24.55 3.72 -6.45
N GLY A 122 23.38 3.64 -5.80
CA GLY A 122 22.76 2.36 -5.49
C GLY A 122 22.01 1.77 -6.68
N GLU A 123 21.25 0.73 -6.40
CA GLU A 123 20.41 0.06 -7.40
C GLU A 123 19.31 0.99 -7.90
N THR A 124 19.06 0.94 -9.22
CA THR A 124 18.01 1.74 -9.87
C THR A 124 17.07 0.83 -10.64
N VAL A 125 15.77 0.99 -10.39
CA VAL A 125 14.72 0.25 -11.09
C VAL A 125 13.79 1.24 -11.77
N ASN A 126 13.52 0.99 -13.05
CA ASN A 126 12.52 1.73 -13.81
C ASN A 126 11.19 0.99 -13.79
N MET A 127 10.11 1.73 -13.69
CA MET A 127 8.75 1.23 -13.74
C MET A 127 7.92 2.03 -14.73
N TYR A 128 7.10 1.31 -15.50
CA TYR A 128 6.28 1.86 -16.57
C TYR A 128 4.81 1.65 -16.26
N LEU A 129 4.14 2.72 -15.82
CA LEU A 129 2.74 2.67 -15.39
C LEU A 129 1.82 3.12 -16.53
N PRO A 130 0.75 2.36 -16.85
CA PRO A 130 -0.25 2.81 -17.82
C PRO A 130 -0.98 4.05 -17.29
N ARG A 131 -1.30 4.97 -18.20
CA ARG A 131 -2.00 6.21 -17.82
C ARG A 131 -3.50 6.00 -17.56
N GLU A 132 -4.11 5.07 -18.28
CA GLU A 132 -5.53 4.74 -18.17
C GLU A 132 -5.72 3.23 -17.96
N GLY A 133 -6.73 2.88 -17.16
CA GLY A 133 -7.12 1.51 -16.86
C GLY A 133 -6.45 0.91 -15.61
N ASP A 134 -6.80 -0.34 -15.35
CA ASP A 134 -6.25 -1.23 -14.33
C ASP A 134 -5.23 -2.22 -14.91
N GLY A 135 -4.67 -1.89 -16.08
CA GLY A 135 -3.76 -2.75 -16.84
C GLY A 135 -2.42 -2.98 -16.16
N ASN A 136 -1.80 -4.11 -16.48
CA ASN A 136 -0.49 -4.53 -15.98
C ASN A 136 0.57 -3.42 -16.15
N PHE A 137 1.52 -3.36 -15.22
CA PHE A 137 2.67 -2.47 -15.32
C PHE A 137 3.97 -3.26 -15.46
N ARG A 138 5.01 -2.60 -15.98
CA ARG A 138 6.29 -3.24 -16.26
C ARG A 138 7.40 -2.65 -15.42
N LEU A 139 8.42 -3.45 -15.12
CA LEU A 139 9.63 -3.01 -14.45
C LEU A 139 10.84 -3.45 -15.25
N ALA A 140 11.90 -2.65 -15.22
CA ALA A 140 13.18 -3.00 -15.80
C ALA A 140 14.30 -2.57 -14.85
N SER A 141 15.18 -3.53 -14.51
CA SER A 141 16.45 -3.21 -13.86
C SER A 141 17.34 -2.46 -14.85
N LEU A 142 17.95 -1.35 -14.44
CA LEU A 142 18.89 -0.60 -15.27
C LEU A 142 20.28 -1.24 -15.32
N ASN A 143 20.49 -2.34 -14.59
CA ASN A 143 21.76 -3.05 -14.61
C ASN A 143 21.93 -3.86 -15.91
N PRO A 144 22.86 -3.49 -16.82
CA PRO A 144 22.99 -4.12 -18.13
C PRO A 144 23.44 -5.60 -18.06
N SER A 145 24.00 -6.05 -16.93
CA SER A 145 24.36 -7.47 -16.74
C SER A 145 23.15 -8.36 -16.41
N GLN A 146 22.02 -7.79 -16.01
CA GLN A 146 20.82 -8.49 -15.54
C GLN A 146 19.56 -7.78 -16.06
N ALA A 147 19.52 -7.47 -17.36
CA ALA A 147 18.37 -6.86 -18.01
C ALA A 147 17.16 -7.83 -17.97
N ILE A 148 16.50 -7.88 -16.83
CA ILE A 148 15.29 -8.64 -16.56
C ILE A 148 14.15 -7.63 -16.63
N GLU A 149 13.27 -7.84 -17.61
CA GLU A 149 11.98 -7.15 -17.65
C GLU A 149 10.98 -7.99 -16.85
N LEU A 150 10.28 -7.32 -15.95
CA LEU A 150 9.22 -7.91 -15.14
C LEU A 150 7.88 -7.29 -15.52
N VAL A 151 6.82 -8.08 -15.42
CA VAL A 151 5.44 -7.63 -15.55
C VAL A 151 4.73 -7.91 -14.24
N VAL A 152 3.98 -6.93 -13.77
CA VAL A 152 3.10 -7.08 -12.62
C VAL A 152 1.66 -7.12 -13.10
N THR A 153 0.99 -8.22 -12.79
CA THR A 153 -0.38 -8.50 -13.22
C THR A 153 -1.35 -8.42 -12.06
N THR A 154 -2.51 -7.81 -12.29
CA THR A 154 -3.55 -7.62 -11.27
C THR A 154 -4.56 -8.76 -11.31
N SER A 155 -4.95 -9.28 -10.15
CA SER A 155 -6.04 -10.24 -9.99
C SER A 155 -6.96 -9.86 -8.81
N PHE A 156 -8.14 -10.50 -8.69
CA PHE A 156 -9.14 -10.17 -7.66
C PHE A 156 -9.66 -11.42 -6.95
N PRO A 157 -8.80 -12.15 -6.22
CA PRO A 157 -9.21 -13.37 -5.51
C PRO A 157 -10.05 -13.07 -4.26
N VAL A 158 -9.90 -11.88 -3.68
CA VAL A 158 -10.66 -11.47 -2.49
C VAL A 158 -11.91 -10.68 -2.90
N PRO A 159 -13.09 -11.01 -2.33
CA PRO A 159 -14.31 -10.24 -2.55
C PRO A 159 -14.17 -8.77 -2.14
N GLY A 160 -14.83 -7.88 -2.87
CA GLY A 160 -14.87 -6.47 -2.50
C GLY A 160 -15.58 -6.22 -1.17
N THR A 161 -15.15 -5.21 -0.43
CA THR A 161 -15.78 -4.83 0.85
C THR A 161 -16.78 -3.71 0.64
N THR A 162 -18.01 -3.91 1.11
CA THR A 162 -19.08 -2.89 1.07
C THR A 162 -19.20 -2.25 2.45
N MET A 163 -18.94 -0.95 2.56
CA MET A 163 -19.01 -0.24 3.85
C MET A 163 -20.43 0.01 4.33
N HIS A 164 -21.34 0.34 3.42
CA HIS A 164 -22.75 0.58 3.71
C HIS A 164 -23.60 0.30 2.48
N VAL A 165 -24.91 0.12 2.68
CA VAL A 165 -25.85 -0.16 1.61
C VAL A 165 -25.84 0.98 0.59
N GLY A 166 -25.56 0.64 -0.68
CA GLY A 166 -25.46 1.62 -1.78
C GLY A 166 -24.05 2.21 -1.99
N ALA A 167 -23.08 1.88 -1.13
CA ALA A 167 -21.68 2.21 -1.38
C ALA A 167 -21.12 1.38 -2.55
N ILE A 168 -20.18 1.96 -3.28
CA ILE A 168 -19.41 1.21 -4.28
C ILE A 168 -18.46 0.28 -3.51
N PRO A 169 -18.44 -1.03 -3.82
CA PRO A 169 -17.55 -1.96 -3.13
C PRO A 169 -16.09 -1.59 -3.38
N VAL A 170 -15.31 -1.56 -2.30
CA VAL A 170 -13.86 -1.38 -2.34
C VAL A 170 -13.25 -2.68 -2.84
N ARG A 171 -12.42 -2.61 -3.88
CA ARG A 171 -11.72 -3.77 -4.44
C ARG A 171 -10.35 -3.94 -3.80
N HIS A 172 -9.96 -5.19 -3.61
CA HIS A 172 -8.70 -5.60 -2.98
C HIS A 172 -7.86 -6.42 -3.97
N PRO A 173 -7.23 -5.76 -4.96
CA PRO A 173 -6.42 -6.47 -5.96
C PRO A 173 -5.24 -7.20 -5.31
N TRP A 174 -4.88 -8.35 -5.87
CA TRP A 174 -3.56 -8.96 -5.68
C TRP A 174 -2.69 -8.65 -6.89
N PHE A 175 -1.38 -8.56 -6.68
CA PHE A 175 -0.43 -8.25 -7.74
C PHE A 175 0.65 -9.32 -7.81
N THR A 176 0.68 -10.07 -8.90
CA THR A 176 1.64 -11.15 -9.16
C THR A 176 2.80 -10.61 -9.99
N ILE A 177 4.03 -10.82 -9.54
CA ILE A 177 5.24 -10.44 -10.27
C ILE A 177 5.59 -11.60 -11.21
N SER A 178 5.86 -11.33 -12.48
CA SER A 178 6.20 -12.34 -13.48
C SER A 178 7.40 -11.89 -14.31
N HIS A 179 8.24 -12.84 -14.73
CA HIS A 179 9.33 -12.57 -15.65
C HIS A 179 8.83 -12.59 -17.09
N THR A 180 9.21 -11.62 -17.89
CA THR A 180 9.03 -11.69 -19.35
C THR A 180 10.30 -12.22 -20.00
N LEU A 181 10.15 -13.26 -20.82
CA LEU A 181 11.20 -13.71 -21.73
C LEU A 181 11.46 -12.66 -22.82
N GLN A 182 12.69 -12.63 -23.36
CA GLN A 182 13.17 -11.62 -24.33
C GLN A 182 12.28 -11.46 -25.58
N ASP A 183 11.49 -12.48 -25.93
CA ASP A 183 10.55 -12.44 -27.07
C ASP A 183 9.17 -11.86 -26.72
N GLY A 184 8.97 -11.37 -25.49
CA GLY A 184 7.75 -10.70 -25.03
C GLY A 184 6.51 -11.60 -24.89
N ALA A 185 6.61 -12.90 -25.22
CA ALA A 185 5.46 -13.78 -25.41
C ALA A 185 5.19 -14.78 -24.25
N VAL A 186 6.11 -14.95 -23.30
CA VAL A 186 5.96 -15.90 -22.19
C VAL A 186 6.25 -15.22 -20.86
N THR A 187 5.22 -15.14 -20.03
CA THR A 187 5.33 -14.77 -18.62
C THR A 187 5.51 -16.03 -17.80
N VAL A 188 6.68 -16.22 -17.20
CA VAL A 188 6.82 -17.23 -16.13
C VAL A 188 6.38 -16.54 -14.84
N PRO A 189 5.26 -16.95 -14.23
CA PRO A 189 4.84 -16.37 -12.96
C PRO A 189 5.94 -16.64 -11.94
N SER A 190 6.41 -15.58 -11.27
CA SER A 190 7.21 -15.77 -10.08
C SER A 190 6.29 -16.19 -8.94
N ASN A 191 6.88 -16.73 -7.87
CA ASN A 191 6.13 -17.05 -6.66
C ASN A 191 5.83 -15.82 -5.80
N LEU A 192 6.25 -14.63 -6.25
CA LEU A 192 6.13 -13.37 -5.50
C LEU A 192 4.84 -12.64 -5.81
N GLU A 193 4.08 -12.36 -4.75
CA GLU A 193 2.78 -11.69 -4.84
C GLU A 193 2.58 -10.66 -3.74
N TRP A 194 2.06 -9.50 -4.10
CA TRP A 194 1.47 -8.57 -3.15
C TRP A 194 0.01 -8.95 -2.90
N GLN A 195 -0.28 -9.40 -1.69
CA GLN A 195 -1.60 -9.87 -1.30
C GLN A 195 -2.27 -8.92 -0.29
N ALA A 196 -3.54 -8.63 -0.53
CA ALA A 196 -4.43 -7.97 0.43
C ALA A 196 -5.31 -9.03 1.11
N ARG A 197 -5.34 -9.03 2.44
CA ARG A 197 -6.15 -9.93 3.28
C ARG A 197 -6.98 -9.10 4.27
N PRO A 198 -8.02 -8.38 3.80
CA PRO A 198 -8.74 -7.39 4.58
C PRO A 198 -9.46 -7.96 5.80
N THR A 199 -9.97 -9.19 5.71
CA THR A 199 -10.67 -9.88 6.79
C THR A 199 -9.70 -10.33 7.87
N GLU A 200 -8.58 -10.94 7.47
CA GLU A 200 -7.64 -11.57 8.39
C GLU A 200 -6.63 -10.57 8.95
N LEU A 201 -6.10 -9.68 8.11
CA LEU A 201 -4.94 -8.82 8.39
C LEU A 201 -5.27 -7.32 8.38
N GLY A 202 -6.52 -6.96 8.08
CA GLY A 202 -6.99 -5.57 8.03
C GLY A 202 -6.91 -4.93 6.64
N THR A 203 -7.74 -3.91 6.43
CA THR A 203 -7.99 -3.28 5.11
C THR A 203 -6.93 -2.29 4.65
N LEU A 204 -5.94 -1.98 5.50
CA LEU A 204 -4.90 -0.99 5.26
C LEU A 204 -3.54 -1.62 4.93
N ARG A 205 -3.51 -2.94 4.74
CA ARG A 205 -2.28 -3.73 4.67
C ARG A 205 -2.15 -4.48 3.35
N TYR A 206 -0.95 -4.41 2.77
CA TYR A 206 -0.48 -5.29 1.71
C TYR A 206 0.74 -6.07 2.20
N THR A 207 0.82 -7.35 1.86
CA THR A 207 1.94 -8.22 2.24
C THR A 207 2.57 -8.80 0.98
N LEU A 208 3.87 -8.61 0.80
CA LEU A 208 4.64 -9.29 -0.23
C LEU A 208 5.04 -10.66 0.28
N VAL A 209 4.56 -11.70 -0.39
CA VAL A 209 4.81 -13.09 -0.03
C VAL A 209 5.54 -13.83 -1.14
N ASP A 210 6.36 -14.82 -0.76
CA ASP A 210 6.82 -15.89 -1.64
C ASP A 210 5.99 -17.15 -1.36
N THR A 211 5.27 -17.62 -2.37
CA THR A 211 4.37 -18.77 -2.28
C THR A 211 5.07 -20.12 -2.45
N ALA A 212 6.34 -20.15 -2.87
CA ALA A 212 7.14 -21.37 -2.95
C ALA A 212 7.98 -21.60 -1.69
N GLU A 213 8.37 -20.53 -1.00
CA GLU A 213 9.03 -20.63 0.30
C GLU A 213 7.97 -20.65 1.41
N ALA A 214 7.86 -21.79 2.12
CA ALA A 214 6.98 -21.90 3.27
C ALA A 214 7.76 -21.56 4.55
N ALA A 215 7.16 -20.71 5.39
CA ALA A 215 7.61 -20.53 6.77
C ALA A 215 7.35 -21.80 7.59
N GLU A 216 7.89 -21.86 8.81
CA GLU A 216 7.74 -23.01 9.71
C GLU A 216 6.28 -23.40 10.01
N ASP A 217 5.34 -22.45 9.87
CA ASP A 217 3.90 -22.65 10.08
C ASP A 217 3.14 -23.05 8.80
N GLY A 218 3.83 -23.24 7.68
CA GLY A 218 3.24 -23.59 6.38
C GLY A 218 2.63 -22.42 5.63
N GLU A 219 2.70 -21.20 6.17
CA GLU A 219 2.29 -19.98 5.46
C GLU A 219 3.40 -19.53 4.48
N PRO A 220 3.04 -18.82 3.41
CA PRO A 220 4.01 -18.18 2.51
C PRO A 220 5.00 -17.29 3.26
N PHE A 221 6.27 -17.34 2.87
CA PHE A 221 7.32 -16.51 3.46
C PHE A 221 7.04 -15.03 3.16
N ILE A 222 7.18 -14.16 4.16
CA ILE A 222 6.85 -12.74 4.04
C ILE A 222 8.14 -11.93 3.78
N HIS A 223 8.26 -11.29 2.62
CA HIS A 223 9.41 -10.41 2.32
C HIS A 223 9.18 -8.97 2.75
N ALA A 224 7.94 -8.49 2.68
CA ALA A 224 7.63 -7.12 3.03
C ALA A 224 6.17 -6.94 3.48
N ILE A 225 5.92 -5.92 4.29
CA ILE A 225 4.58 -5.50 4.68
C ILE A 225 4.47 -4.00 4.47
N TYR A 226 3.53 -3.58 3.63
CA TYR A 226 3.08 -2.20 3.62
C TYR A 226 1.87 -2.03 4.54
N HIS A 227 1.92 -1.02 5.40
CA HIS A 227 0.77 -0.59 6.18
C HIS A 227 0.52 0.90 5.94
N HIS A 228 -0.67 1.22 5.47
CA HIS A 228 -1.09 2.60 5.26
C HIS A 228 -1.28 3.32 6.59
N MET A 229 -0.83 4.57 6.66
CA MET A 229 -1.01 5.43 7.82
C MET A 229 -2.38 6.09 7.78
N GLY A 230 -3.16 5.87 8.83
CA GLY A 230 -4.48 6.44 8.97
C GLY A 230 -5.41 5.55 9.78
N ILE A 231 -6.61 6.07 10.03
CA ILE A 231 -7.70 5.37 10.73
C ILE A 231 -8.86 5.15 9.75
N ALA A 232 -8.53 4.88 8.49
CA ALA A 232 -9.52 4.63 7.45
C ALA A 232 -10.02 3.17 7.49
N PHE A 233 -11.18 2.95 6.89
CA PHE A 233 -11.77 1.61 6.74
C PHE A 233 -11.23 0.89 5.50
N ASP A 234 -10.51 1.58 4.62
CA ASP A 234 -9.87 1.11 3.41
C ASP A 234 -8.71 2.03 2.99
N LEU A 235 -7.94 1.61 1.98
CA LEU A 235 -6.94 2.47 1.37
C LEU A 235 -7.58 3.66 0.65
N PRO A 236 -7.13 4.90 0.89
CA PRO A 236 -7.65 6.07 0.21
C PRO A 236 -7.46 5.98 -1.30
N SER A 237 -8.43 6.49 -2.05
CA SER A 237 -8.38 6.53 -3.52
C SER A 237 -7.64 7.75 -4.07
N ASP A 238 -7.37 8.76 -3.24
CA ASP A 238 -6.83 10.05 -3.66
C ASP A 238 -5.36 10.30 -3.25
N TYR A 239 -4.86 9.56 -2.25
CA TYR A 239 -3.46 9.61 -1.83
C TYR A 239 -2.99 8.26 -1.26
N SER A 240 -1.69 8.13 -1.04
CA SER A 240 -1.14 7.06 -0.20
C SER A 240 -0.04 7.62 0.68
N GLU A 241 -0.03 7.19 1.94
CA GLU A 241 0.96 7.53 2.96
C GLU A 241 1.12 6.27 3.82
N GLY A 242 2.32 5.81 4.13
CA GLY A 242 2.44 4.57 4.89
C GLY A 242 3.86 4.23 5.31
N VAL A 243 3.99 3.06 5.90
CA VAL A 243 5.28 2.46 6.22
C VAL A 243 5.41 1.14 5.49
N LEU A 244 6.60 0.88 4.97
CA LEU A 244 7.00 -0.36 4.33
C LEU A 244 8.04 -1.04 5.22
N LEU A 245 7.66 -2.17 5.80
CA LEU A 245 8.54 -3.05 6.52
C LEU A 245 9.19 -4.01 5.52
N LEU A 246 10.51 -4.15 5.59
CA LEU A 246 11.33 -4.91 4.65
C LEU A 246 12.15 -5.95 5.40
N SER A 247 12.27 -7.13 4.81
CA SER A 247 13.16 -8.18 5.29
C SER A 247 14.62 -7.77 5.17
N GLU A 248 15.41 -8.03 6.21
CA GLU A 248 16.87 -7.83 6.18
C GLU A 248 17.61 -8.76 5.22
N ASN A 249 16.98 -9.86 4.83
CA ASN A 249 17.55 -10.84 3.92
C ASN A 249 17.48 -10.40 2.44
N LEU A 250 16.79 -9.29 2.15
CA LEU A 250 16.72 -8.76 0.78
C LEU A 250 18.05 -8.08 0.43
N ASN A 251 18.64 -8.48 -0.70
CA ASN A 251 19.72 -7.71 -1.30
C ASN A 251 19.18 -6.37 -1.85
N GLY A 252 20.09 -5.45 -2.19
CA GLY A 252 19.71 -4.09 -2.61
C GLY A 252 18.79 -4.05 -3.84
N GLU A 253 18.97 -4.96 -4.80
CA GLU A 253 18.12 -5.07 -5.99
C GLU A 253 16.71 -5.55 -5.62
N ALA A 254 16.60 -6.64 -4.87
CA ALA A 254 15.32 -7.20 -4.44
C ALA A 254 14.54 -6.24 -3.54
N GLU A 255 15.23 -5.51 -2.66
CA GLU A 255 14.64 -4.46 -1.84
C GLU A 255 14.12 -3.31 -2.69
N THR A 256 14.92 -2.82 -3.66
CA THR A 256 14.52 -1.74 -4.57
C THR A 256 13.35 -2.18 -5.46
N LEU A 257 13.31 -3.44 -5.88
CA LEU A 257 12.19 -4.02 -6.59
C LEU A 257 10.91 -4.07 -5.73
N ALA A 258 11.02 -4.48 -4.47
CA ALA A 258 9.89 -4.48 -3.54
C ALA A 258 9.33 -3.06 -3.33
N VAL A 259 10.20 -2.07 -3.15
CA VAL A 259 9.82 -0.65 -3.07
C VAL A 259 9.14 -0.19 -4.36
N THR A 260 9.72 -0.51 -5.52
CA THR A 260 9.20 -0.06 -6.81
C THR A 260 7.83 -0.67 -7.12
N THR A 261 7.68 -1.97 -6.92
CA THR A 261 6.39 -2.66 -7.12
C THR A 261 5.31 -2.16 -6.16
N LEU A 262 5.67 -1.81 -4.91
CA LEU A 262 4.75 -1.13 -3.99
C LEU A 262 4.27 0.22 -4.54
N LEU A 263 5.15 1.05 -5.05
CA LEU A 263 4.73 2.37 -5.58
C LEU A 263 3.78 2.21 -6.78
N GLY A 264 4.04 1.22 -7.64
CA GLY A 264 3.16 0.88 -8.76
C GLY A 264 1.79 0.41 -8.30
N LEU A 265 1.74 -0.53 -7.34
CA LEU A 265 0.48 -1.06 -6.84
C LEU A 265 -0.33 -0.01 -6.09
N LEU A 266 0.30 0.88 -5.31
CA LEU A 266 -0.42 1.96 -4.61
C LEU A 266 -1.12 2.89 -5.59
N ARG A 267 -0.47 3.22 -6.71
CA ARG A 267 -1.11 4.00 -7.78
C ARG A 267 -2.26 3.23 -8.42
N GLN A 268 -2.10 1.94 -8.70
CA GLN A 268 -3.16 1.13 -9.29
C GLN A 268 -4.35 0.96 -8.35
N VAL A 269 -4.13 0.70 -7.07
CA VAL A 269 -5.19 0.64 -6.05
C VAL A 269 -5.99 1.94 -6.03
N ARG A 270 -5.30 3.10 -6.05
CA ARG A 270 -5.97 4.41 -6.16
C ARG A 270 -6.83 4.49 -7.43
N SER A 271 -6.30 4.08 -8.58
CA SER A 271 -7.01 4.06 -9.88
C SER A 271 -8.27 3.16 -9.86
N ILE A 272 -8.12 1.92 -9.36
CA ILE A 272 -9.17 0.90 -9.31
C ILE A 272 -10.33 1.33 -8.43
N ASN A 273 -10.03 1.99 -7.30
CA ASN A 273 -11.01 2.40 -6.31
C ASN A 273 -11.41 3.88 -6.43
N GLN A 274 -11.12 4.55 -7.56
CA GLN A 274 -11.60 5.91 -7.77
C GLN A 274 -13.13 5.94 -7.81
N PRO A 275 -13.77 6.92 -7.16
CA PRO A 275 -15.20 7.12 -7.31
C PRO A 275 -15.51 7.41 -8.78
N PRO A 276 -16.65 6.91 -9.30
CA PRO A 276 -17.04 7.16 -10.67
C PRO A 276 -17.16 8.67 -10.90
N PRO A 277 -16.83 9.16 -12.10
CA PRO A 277 -16.94 10.57 -12.42
C PRO A 277 -18.36 11.04 -12.12
N ARG A 278 -18.48 12.07 -11.27
CA ARG A 278 -19.79 12.63 -10.92
C ARG A 278 -20.52 12.98 -12.22
N PRO A 279 -21.78 12.55 -12.41
CA PRO A 279 -22.52 12.92 -13.60
C PRO A 279 -22.54 14.43 -13.67
N LYS A 280 -22.07 15.01 -14.79
CA LYS A 280 -22.13 16.45 -15.03
C LYS A 280 -23.59 16.86 -14.90
N THR A 281 -23.94 17.46 -13.76
CA THR A 281 -25.27 18.03 -13.55
C THR A 281 -25.45 19.01 -14.69
N LYS A 282 -26.34 18.70 -15.64
CA LYS A 282 -26.68 19.64 -16.72
C LYS A 282 -27.02 20.95 -16.02
N SER A 283 -26.22 22.00 -16.29
CA SER A 283 -26.38 23.28 -15.60
C SER A 283 -27.85 23.67 -15.67
N PHE A 284 -28.38 24.17 -14.55
CA PHE A 284 -29.77 24.61 -14.44
C PHE A 284 -30.15 25.58 -15.59
N VAL A 285 -29.15 26.31 -16.10
CA VAL A 285 -29.18 27.18 -17.28
C VAL A 285 -29.66 26.44 -18.54
N LYS A 286 -29.21 25.20 -18.81
CA LYS A 286 -29.68 24.40 -19.97
C LYS A 286 -31.12 23.89 -19.80
N ARG A 287 -31.62 23.81 -18.56
CA ARG A 287 -32.98 23.38 -18.25
C ARG A 287 -34.00 24.53 -18.36
N VAL A 288 -33.54 25.78 -18.22
CA VAL A 288 -34.36 26.99 -18.34
C VAL A 288 -34.33 27.58 -19.75
N LEU A 289 -33.18 27.56 -20.44
CA LEU A 289 -33.04 28.13 -21.79
C LEU A 289 -33.36 27.15 -22.94
N GLY A 290 -33.60 25.87 -22.66
CA GLY A 290 -34.07 24.89 -23.66
C GLY A 290 -35.59 24.91 -23.89
N LYS A 291 -36.30 25.92 -23.37
CA LYS A 291 -37.75 26.11 -23.48
C LYS A 291 -38.12 27.48 -24.07
N ILE A 292 -37.28 28.04 -24.95
CA ILE A 292 -37.64 29.16 -25.81
C ILE A 292 -37.57 28.68 -27.26
#